data_AF-A0AAU2JGW9-F1
#
_entry.id   AF-A0AAU2JGW9-F1
#
_cell.length_a   1.000
_cell.length_b   1.000
_cell.length_c   1.000
_cell.angle_alpha   90.00
_cell.angle_beta   90.00
_cell.angle_gamma   90.00
#
_symmetry.space_group_name_H-M   'P 1'
#
loop_
_entity.id
_entity.type
_entity.pdbx_description
1 polymer ?
#
loop_
_entity_poly.entity_id
_entity_poly.type
_entity_poly.pdbx_seq_one_letter_code
_entity_poly.pdbx_strand_id
1 'polypeptide(L)' 'MLQLRQSRVEREQRGRTMRAPYPRLRALLRAVGDAPFEADEAGDVRFLLPDLGGQGPWLRLDEIPLPPSVPAAWPR' A
#
# COMPACT_ATOMS: atom_id res chain seq x y z
N MET A 1 0.68 -16.80 21.68
CA MET A 1 -0.18 -17.35 20.61
C MET A 1 -0.98 -16.31 19.81
N LEU A 2 -0.90 -15.00 20.11
CA LEU A 2 -1.67 -13.97 19.40
C LEU A 2 -1.02 -13.50 18.08
N GLN A 3 0.32 -13.52 17.98
CA GLN A 3 1.06 -13.08 16.79
C GLN A 3 0.80 -13.97 15.55
N LEU A 4 0.67 -15.29 15.71
CA LEU A 4 0.52 -16.22 14.58
C LEU A 4 -0.82 -16.06 13.83
N ARG A 5 -1.87 -15.61 14.53
CA ARG A 5 -3.21 -15.45 13.94
C ARG A 5 -3.30 -14.16 13.10
N GLN A 6 -2.60 -13.11 13.52
CA GLN A 6 -2.53 -11.84 12.78
C GLN A 6 -1.81 -12.02 11.44
N SER A 7 -0.69 -12.76 11.43
CA SER A 7 0.10 -13.02 10.23
C SER A 7 -0.65 -13.82 9.15
N ARG A 8 -1.60 -14.68 9.54
CA ARG A 8 -2.41 -15.47 8.59
C ARG A 8 -3.52 -14.63 7.98
N VAL A 9 -4.21 -13.83 8.80
CA VAL A 9 -5.26 -12.91 8.34
C VAL A 9 -4.68 -11.87 7.38
N GLU A 10 -3.50 -11.31 7.66
CA GLU A 10 -2.80 -10.39 6.75
C GLU A 10 -2.47 -11.01 5.39
N ARG A 11 -1.94 -12.24 5.37
CA ARG A 11 -1.65 -12.95 4.11
C ARG A 11 -2.91 -13.25 3.30
N GLU A 12 -3.99 -13.65 3.96
CA GLU A 12 -5.28 -13.92 3.32
C GLU A 12 -5.94 -12.63 2.80
N GLN A 13 -5.85 -11.52 3.54
CA GLN A 13 -6.31 -10.20 3.10
C GLN A 13 -5.53 -9.74 1.87
N ARG A 14 -4.20 -9.81 1.92
CA ARG A 14 -3.31 -9.45 0.79
C ARG A 14 -3.61 -10.32 -0.43
N GLY A 15 -3.80 -11.63 -0.25
CA GLY A 15 -4.17 -12.56 -1.31
C GLY A 15 -5.51 -12.22 -1.97
N ARG A 16 -6.52 -11.82 -1.18
CA ARG A 16 -7.82 -11.37 -1.71
C ARG A 16 -7.70 -10.05 -2.47
N THR A 17 -7.01 -9.07 -1.92
CA THR A 17 -6.86 -7.76 -2.58
C THR A 17 -6.05 -7.85 -3.87
N MET A 18 -5.08 -8.76 -3.95
CA MET A 18 -4.33 -9.03 -5.17
C MET A 18 -5.18 -9.66 -6.28
N ARG A 19 -6.27 -10.36 -5.93
CA ARG A 19 -7.22 -10.96 -6.87
C ARG A 19 -8.38 -10.02 -7.23
N ALA A 20 -8.67 -9.02 -6.40
CA ALA A 20 -9.77 -8.09 -6.62
C ALA A 20 -9.53 -7.23 -7.88
N PRO A 21 -10.58 -6.90 -8.65
CA PRO A 21 -10.47 -6.11 -9.88
C PRO A 21 -10.23 -4.62 -9.59
N TYR A 22 -9.18 -4.30 -8.82
CA TYR A 22 -8.83 -2.93 -8.47
C TYR A 22 -7.35 -2.69 -8.83
N PRO A 23 -7.04 -2.41 -10.12
CA PRO A 23 -5.66 -2.21 -10.59
C PRO A 23 -4.91 -1.16 -9.79
N ARG A 24 -5.56 -0.04 -9.46
CA ARG A 24 -4.98 1.03 -8.63
C ARG A 24 -4.60 0.56 -7.23
N LEU A 25 -5.53 -0.09 -6.53
CA LEU A 25 -5.28 -0.62 -5.19
C LEU A 25 -4.14 -1.64 -5.19
N ARG A 26 -4.08 -2.52 -6.20
CA ARG A 26 -2.98 -3.48 -6.35
C ARG A 26 -1.63 -2.80 -6.61
N ALA A 27 -1.61 -1.75 -7.42
CA ALA A 27 -0.40 -0.98 -7.66
C ALA A 27 0.09 -0.28 -6.38
N LEU A 28 -0.82 0.31 -5.60
CA LEU A 28 -0.51 0.93 -4.31
C LEU A 28 0.03 -0.09 -3.30
N LEU A 29 -0.62 -1.24 -3.14
CA LEU A 29 -0.14 -2.28 -2.22
C LEU A 29 1.22 -2.87 -2.63
N ARG A 30 1.53 -2.87 -3.93
CA ARG A 30 2.87 -3.25 -4.41
C ARG A 30 3.91 -2.18 -4.12
N ALA A 31 3.55 -0.90 -4.32
CA ALA A 31 4.43 0.23 -4.06
C ALA A 31 4.78 0.35 -2.56
N VAL A 32 3.78 0.20 -1.70
CA VAL A 32 3.97 0.22 -0.24
C VAL A 32 4.70 -1.02 0.25
N GLY A 33 4.30 -2.23 -0.18
CA GLY A 33 4.94 -3.46 0.28
C GLY A 33 4.98 -3.55 1.81
N ASP A 34 6.18 -3.71 2.36
CA ASP A 34 6.47 -3.73 3.80
C ASP A 34 7.15 -2.42 4.27
N ALA A 35 6.93 -1.31 3.56
CA ALA A 35 7.47 -0.01 3.89
C ALA A 35 7.08 0.41 5.33
N PRO A 36 8.00 1.06 6.08
CA PRO A 36 7.65 1.69 7.34
C PRO A 36 6.48 2.65 7.18
N PHE A 37 5.59 2.70 8.16
CA PHE A 37 4.43 3.60 8.15
C PHE A 37 4.27 4.29 9.50
N GLU A 38 3.75 5.50 9.49
CA GLU A 38 3.39 6.29 10.66
C GLU A 38 2.00 6.90 10.45
N ALA A 39 1.26 7.07 11.54
CA ALA A 39 0.01 7.84 11.53
C ALA A 39 0.29 9.21 12.15
N ASP A 40 -0.18 10.28 11.51
CA ASP A 40 -0.12 11.61 12.11
C ASP A 40 -1.21 11.83 13.17
N GLU A 41 -1.22 13.01 13.81
CA GLU A 41 -2.18 13.34 14.86
C GLU A 41 -3.64 13.34 14.38
N ALA A 42 -3.89 13.51 13.08
CA ALA A 42 -5.20 13.42 12.47
C ALA A 42 -5.61 11.97 12.13
N GLY A 43 -4.69 11.01 12.32
CA GLY A 43 -4.87 9.60 11.97
C GLY A 43 -4.61 9.29 10.50
N ASP A 44 -4.05 10.24 9.72
CA ASP A 44 -3.66 9.98 8.34
C ASP A 44 -2.37 9.15 8.31
N VAL A 45 -2.40 8.03 7.57
CA VAL A 45 -1.27 7.10 7.47
C VAL A 45 -0.35 7.50 6.32
N ARG A 46 0.95 7.61 6.62
CA ARG A 46 2.03 7.90 5.67
C ARG A 46 3.01 6.73 5.63
N PHE A 47 3.58 6.49 4.45
CA PHE A 47 4.52 5.41 4.19
C PHE A 47 5.86 5.99 3.75
N LEU A 48 6.95 5.47 4.31
CA LEU A 48 8.29 5.81 3.89
C LEU A 48 8.67 4.95 2.69
N LEU A 49 8.49 5.47 1.48
CA LEU A 49 8.85 4.73 0.28
C LEU A 49 10.32 4.98 -0.05
N PRO A 50 11.14 3.94 -0.29
CA PRO A 50 12.50 4.13 -0.74
C PRO A 50 12.49 4.80 -2.12
N ASP A 51 13.21 5.92 -2.25
CA ASP A 51 13.51 6.47 -3.56
C ASP A 51 14.61 5.67 -4.24
N LEU A 52 14.99 6.06 -5.46
CA LEU A 52 16.12 5.47 -6.18
C LEU A 52 17.46 5.59 -5.41
N GLY A 53 17.53 6.38 -4.33
CA GLY A 53 18.70 6.60 -3.47
C GLY A 53 18.62 5.97 -2.07
N GLY A 54 17.53 5.28 -1.72
CA GLY A 54 17.38 4.56 -0.44
C GLY A 54 16.83 5.38 0.75
N GLN A 55 16.52 6.67 0.58
CA GLN A 55 15.78 7.48 1.57
C GLN A 55 14.76 8.35 0.84
N GLY A 56 13.58 7.79 0.57
CA GLY A 56 12.52 8.55 -0.07
C GLY A 56 11.58 9.25 0.91
N PRO A 57 10.58 9.96 0.39
CA PRO A 57 9.66 10.77 1.19
C PRO A 57 8.62 9.93 1.93
N TRP A 58 8.08 10.51 3.00
CA TRP A 58 6.84 10.06 3.62
C TRP A 58 5.65 10.48 2.75
N LEU A 59 4.88 9.52 2.26
CA LEU A 59 3.75 9.76 1.36
C LEU A 59 2.48 9.10 1.87
N ARG A 60 1.34 9.79 1.75
CA ARG A 60 0.01 9.18 1.89
C ARG A 60 -0.25 8.26 0.70
N LEU A 61 -1.20 7.34 0.85
CA LEU A 61 -1.61 6.43 -0.24
C LEU A 61 -2.04 7.15 -1.51
N ASP A 62 -2.69 8.31 -1.40
CA ASP A 62 -3.16 9.09 -2.55
C ASP A 62 -2.05 9.90 -3.22
N GLU A 63 -0.93 10.15 -2.52
CA GLU A 63 0.24 10.88 -3.01
C GLU A 63 1.26 9.97 -3.69
N ILE A 64 1.17 8.64 -3.52
CA ILE A 64 2.08 7.69 -4.15
C ILE A 64 1.95 7.79 -5.67
N PRO A 65 3.02 8.16 -6.39
CA PRO A 65 2.99 8.20 -7.84
C PRO A 65 2.83 6.78 -8.37
N LEU A 66 1.81 6.60 -9.21
CA LEU A 66 1.56 5.34 -9.91
C LEU A 66 1.94 5.47 -11.38
N PRO A 67 2.39 4.37 -12.02
CA PRO A 67 2.61 4.38 -13.47
C PRO A 67 1.36 4.86 -14.21
N PRO A 68 1.51 5.64 -15.30
CA PRO A 68 0.37 6.18 -16.06
C PRO A 68 -0.52 5.09 -16.69
N SER A 69 0.00 3.87 -16.81
CA SER A 69 -0.73 2.68 -17.26
C SER A 69 -1.72 2.14 -16.21
N VAL A 70 -1.69 2.61 -14.97
CA VAL A 70 -2.60 2.18 -13.90
C VAL A 70 -3.84 3.09 -13.92
N PRO A 71 -5.03 2.58 -14.29
CA PRO A 71 -6.24 3.40 -14.35
C PRO A 71 -6.60 3.95 -12.97
N ALA A 72 -6.86 5.26 -12.90
CA ALA A 72 -7.17 5.97 -11.66
C ALA A 72 -8.53 5.56 -11.06
N ALA A 73 -9.49 5.19 -11.92
CA ALA A 73 -10.80 4.68 -11.54
C ALA A 73 -11.05 3.33 -12.24
N TRP A 74 -11.84 2.46 -11.62
CA TRP A 74 -12.34 1.28 -12.31
C TRP A 74 -13.25 1.74 -13.45
N PRO A 75 -13.00 1.34 -14.72
CA PRO A 75 -13.94 1.62 -15.78
C PRO A 75 -15.28 0.96 -15.41
N ARG A 76 -16.33 1.76 -15.31
CA ARG A 76 -17.69 1.28 -15.07
C ARG A 76 -18.20 0.45 -16.24
#